data_AF-A0A6P0PC36-F1
#
_entry.id   AF-A0A6P0PC36-F1
#
_cell.length_a   1.000
_cell.length_b   1.000
_cell.length_c   1.000
_cell.angle_alpha   90.00
_cell.angle_beta   90.00
_cell.angle_gamma   90.00
#
_symmetry.space_group_name_H-M   'P 1'
#
loop_
_entity.id
_entity.type
_entity.pdbx_description
1 polymer ?
#
loop_
_entity_poly.entity_id
_entity_poly.type
_entity_poly.pdbx_seq_one_letter_code
_entity_poly.pdbx_strand_id
1 'polypeptide(L)' 'MGETQYLKNNKVVIDYNKWFADVNYRQQLSSQLNFEFSDAGINEVKGYGGGRSFDKLSFQGKGSEMNVLGRWQIC' A
#
# COMPACT_ATOMS: atom_id res chain seq x y z
N MET A 1 -16.03 -21.13 -0.63
CA MET A 1 -15.04 -20.11 -0.23
C MET A 1 -14.01 -20.80 0.66
N GLY A 2 -12.84 -21.17 0.15
CA GLY A 2 -11.83 -21.93 0.91
C GLY A 2 -10.38 -21.69 0.46
N GLU A 3 -10.18 -20.67 -0.38
CA GLU A 3 -8.96 -20.43 -1.14
C GLU A 3 -8.14 -19.24 -0.62
N THR A 4 -8.29 -18.87 0.66
CA THR A 4 -7.62 -17.67 1.20
C THR A 4 -6.33 -17.98 1.96
N GLN A 5 -5.98 -19.26 2.13
CA GLN A 5 -4.85 -19.70 2.96
C GLN A 5 -3.93 -20.69 2.25
N TYR A 6 -3.39 -20.29 1.10
CA TYR A 6 -2.40 -21.08 0.37
C TYR A 6 -1.01 -21.06 1.02
N LEU A 7 -0.65 -19.95 1.68
CA LEU A 7 0.58 -19.81 2.47
C LEU A 7 0.28 -20.22 3.91
N LYS A 8 0.30 -21.53 4.18
CA LYS A 8 0.04 -22.10 5.52
C LYS A 8 1.09 -21.69 6.55
N ASN A 9 2.34 -21.54 6.11
CA ASN A 9 3.50 -21.11 6.91
C ASN A 9 4.20 -19.93 6.22
N ASN A 10 4.99 -19.16 6.97
CA ASN A 10 5.81 -18.05 6.44
C ASN A 10 5.03 -16.93 5.74
N LYS A 11 3.82 -16.62 6.25
CA LYS A 11 3.02 -15.49 5.78
C LYS A 11 3.45 -14.22 6.50
N VAL A 12 3.83 -13.19 5.75
CA VAL A 12 3.97 -11.82 6.28
C VAL A 12 2.61 -11.13 6.18
N VAL A 13 2.10 -10.65 7.31
CA VAL A 13 0.84 -9.89 7.38
C VAL A 13 1.20 -8.42 7.49
N ILE A 14 0.59 -7.60 6.63
CA ILE A 14 0.89 -6.18 6.52
C ILE A 14 -0.26 -5.40 7.17
N ASP A 15 0.07 -4.57 8.15
CA ASP A 15 -0.81 -3.50 8.61
C ASP A 15 -0.74 -2.36 7.58
N TYR A 16 -1.82 -2.17 6.82
CA TYR A 16 -1.85 -1.17 5.75
C TYR A 16 -1.63 0.26 6.26
N ASN A 17 -2.14 0.59 7.45
CA ASN A 17 -2.02 1.93 8.00
C ASN A 17 -0.56 2.24 8.34
N LYS A 18 0.14 1.27 8.96
CA LYS A 18 1.57 1.39 9.22
C LYS A 18 2.39 1.36 7.94
N TRP A 19 2.04 0.50 6.99
CA TRP A 19 2.68 0.45 5.67
C TRP A 19 2.61 1.81 4.96
N PHE A 20 1.47 2.49 5.02
CA PHE A 20 1.30 3.80 4.40
C PHE A 20 2.06 4.91 5.16
N ALA A 21 1.94 4.95 6.49
CA ALA A 21 2.41 6.09 7.29
C ALA A 21 3.85 6.00 7.83
N ASP A 22 4.42 4.79 7.94
CA ASP A 22 5.69 4.57 8.64
C ASP A 22 6.76 3.96 7.73
N VAL A 23 7.79 4.76 7.44
CA VAL A 23 8.96 4.33 6.64
C VAL A 23 9.76 3.22 7.31
N ASN A 24 9.90 3.24 8.64
CA ASN A 24 10.64 2.21 9.36
C ASN A 24 9.91 0.87 9.27
N TYR A 25 8.58 0.92 9.34
CA TYR A 25 7.75 -0.27 9.14
C TYR A 25 7.93 -0.86 7.73
N ARG A 26 7.99 -0.03 6.69
CA ARG A 26 8.29 -0.50 5.33
C ARG A 26 9.69 -1.09 5.20
N GLN A 27 10.71 -0.48 5.81
CA GLN A 27 12.07 -1.03 5.85
C GLN A 27 12.13 -2.40 6.54
N GLN A 28 11.42 -2.55 7.67
CA GLN A 28 11.32 -3.83 8.38
C GLN A 28 10.65 -4.89 7.51
N LEU A 29 9.59 -4.55 6.77
CA LEU A 29 8.93 -5.47 5.84
C LEU A 29 9.87 -5.93 4.72
N SER A 30 10.65 -5.02 4.13
CA SER A 30 11.66 -5.39 3.12
C SER A 30 12.68 -6.38 3.68
N SER A 31 13.17 -6.15 4.90
CA SER A 31 14.08 -7.07 5.58
C SER A 31 13.44 -8.44 5.86
N GLN A 32 12.20 -8.47 6.34
CA GLN A 32 11.48 -9.73 6.60
C GLN A 32 11.22 -10.54 5.34
N LEU A 33 11.01 -9.87 4.20
CA LEU A 33 10.77 -10.49 2.92
C LEU A 33 12.07 -10.77 2.13
N ASN A 34 13.25 -10.46 2.70
CA ASN A 34 14.54 -10.58 2.06
C ASN A 34 14.65 -9.82 0.73
N PHE A 35 14.09 -8.59 0.70
CA PHE A 35 14.20 -7.65 -0.41
C PHE A 35 15.04 -6.44 0.00
N GLU A 36 15.69 -5.84 -0.98
CA GLU A 36 16.24 -4.49 -0.82
C GLU A 36 15.10 -3.49 -0.63
N PHE A 37 15.27 -2.60 0.34
CA PHE A 37 14.27 -1.56 0.61
C PHE A 37 14.25 -0.53 -0.52
N SER A 38 13.05 -0.22 -1.02
CA SER A 38 12.81 0.87 -1.94
C SER A 38 11.44 1.47 -1.71
N ASP A 39 11.40 2.80 -1.60
CA ASP A 39 10.18 3.59 -1.47
C ASP A 39 9.84 4.37 -2.75
N ALA A 40 10.50 4.05 -3.88
CA ALA A 40 10.35 4.78 -5.13
C ALA A 40 8.89 4.91 -5.62
N GLY A 41 8.04 3.94 -5.26
CA GLY A 41 6.63 3.91 -5.65
C GLY A 41 5.63 4.56 -4.68
N ILE A 42 6.04 4.97 -3.46
CA ILE A 42 5.08 5.38 -2.40
C ILE A 42 4.23 6.60 -2.80
N ASN A 43 4.76 7.46 -3.67
CA ASN A 43 4.11 8.67 -4.15
C ASN A 43 3.56 8.55 -5.59
N GLU A 44 3.75 7.41 -6.25
CA GLU A 44 3.31 7.21 -7.62
C GLU A 44 1.86 6.68 -7.64
N VAL A 45 1.00 7.32 -8.42
CA VAL A 45 -0.32 6.78 -8.75
C VAL A 45 -0.22 6.12 -10.12
N LYS A 46 -0.50 4.82 -10.19
CA LYS A 46 -0.38 4.09 -11.46
C LYS A 46 -1.30 4.69 -12.53
N GLY A 47 -0.75 4.89 -13.73
CA GLY A 47 -1.46 5.45 -14.88
C GLY A 47 -2.59 4.58 -15.44
N TYR A 48 -2.67 3.33 -14.99
CA TYR A 48 -3.74 2.39 -15.34
C TYR A 48 -4.68 2.18 -14.14
N GLY A 49 -5.94 1.83 -14.42
CA GLY A 49 -6.96 1.69 -13.37
C GLY A 49 -7.69 3.00 -13.01
N GLY A 50 -7.53 4.05 -13.83
CA GLY A 50 -8.17 5.36 -13.69
C GLY A 50 -9.68 5.37 -13.98
N GLY A 51 -10.43 4.47 -13.36
CA GLY A 51 -11.88 4.48 -13.38
C GLY A 51 -12.43 5.80 -12.84
N ARG A 52 -13.69 6.14 -13.20
CA ARG A 52 -14.34 7.39 -12.75
C ARG A 52 -14.56 7.47 -11.23
N SER A 53 -14.39 6.35 -10.52
CA SER A 53 -14.58 6.22 -9.07
C SER A 53 -13.39 6.69 -8.22
N PHE A 54 -12.28 7.11 -8.84
CA PHE A 54 -11.07 7.54 -8.14
C PHE A 54 -10.60 8.90 -8.64
N ASP A 55 -9.75 9.58 -7.86
CA ASP A 55 -9.12 10.88 -8.17
C ASP A 55 -8.14 10.83 -9.38
N LYS A 56 -8.19 9.75 -10.17
CA LYS A 56 -7.32 9.47 -11.31
C LYS A 56 -5.85 9.70 -10.95
N LEU A 57 -5.22 10.68 -11.59
CA LEU A 57 -3.80 11.02 -11.43
C LEU A 57 -3.60 12.34 -10.67
N SER A 58 -4.64 12.87 -10.01
CA SER A 58 -4.54 14.16 -9.29
C SER A 58 -3.46 14.17 -8.20
N PHE A 59 -3.08 12.99 -7.69
CA PHE A 59 -2.03 12.81 -6.70
C PHE A 59 -0.76 12.15 -7.25
N GLN A 60 -0.55 12.20 -8.57
CA GLN A 60 0.68 11.69 -9.17
C GLN A 60 1.91 12.42 -8.59
N GLY A 61 2.87 11.65 -8.05
CA GLY A 61 4.03 12.19 -7.36
C GLY A 61 3.74 12.69 -5.93
N LYS A 62 2.50 12.54 -5.45
CA LYS A 62 2.00 13.01 -4.15
C LYS A 62 1.11 11.96 -3.47
N GLY A 63 1.34 10.67 -3.73
CA GLY A 63 0.54 9.58 -3.18
C GLY A 63 0.40 9.60 -1.66
N SER A 64 1.44 10.02 -0.91
CA SER A 64 1.38 10.16 0.55
C SER A 64 0.46 11.27 1.04
N GLU A 65 0.07 12.24 0.19
CA GLU A 65 -0.89 13.29 0.52
C GLU A 65 -2.35 12.82 0.38
N MET A 66 -2.59 11.64 -0.20
CA MET A 66 -3.93 11.10 -0.36
C MET A 66 -4.51 10.67 1.00
N ASN A 67 -5.74 11.08 1.30
CA ASN A 67 -6.47 10.64 2.49
C ASN A 67 -6.98 9.19 2.35
N VAL A 68 -6.09 8.22 2.17
CA VAL A 68 -6.45 6.80 1.99
C VAL A 68 -6.88 6.13 3.30
N LEU A 69 -6.38 6.61 4.45
CA LEU A 69 -6.69 6.05 5.77
C LEU A 69 -8.06 6.49 6.30
N GLY A 70 -8.61 7.59 5.80
CA GLY A 70 -9.89 8.16 6.23
C GLY A 70 -11.08 7.87 5.31
N ARG A 71 -10.91 7.14 4.20
CA ARG A 71 -11.97 6.96 3.18
C ARG A 71 -13.26 6.33 3.71
N TRP A 72 -13.16 5.47 4.71
CA TRP A 72 -14.31 4.80 5.32
C TRP A 72 -15.25 5.75 6.09
N GLN A 73 -14.80 6.98 6.41
CA GLN A 73 -15.58 7.95 7.18
C GLN A 73 -16.57 8.74 6.32
N ILE A 74 -16.40 8.73 4.99
CA ILE A 74 -17.14 9.59 4.05
C ILE A 74 -18.35 8.81 3.48
N CYS A 75 -18.97 7.94 4.28
CA CYS A 75 -20.19 7.22 3.90
C CYS A 75 -21.45 8.07 4.10
#